data_AF-C5CJN1-F1
#
_entry.id   AF-C5CJN1-F1
#
_cell.length_a   1.000
_cell.length_b   1.000
_cell.length_c   1.000
_cell.angle_alpha   90.00
_cell.angle_beta   90.00
_cell.angle_gamma   90.00
#
_symmetry.space_group_name_H-M   'P 1'
#
loop_
_entity.id
_entity.type
_entity.pdbx_description
1 polymer ?
#
loop_
_entity_poly.entity_id
_entity_poly.type
_entity_poly.pdbx_seq_one_letter_code
_entity_poly.pdbx_strand_id
1 'polypeptide(L)'
;MFKPILVSENQFRQEQPVIAEGDVKNVFKVLHGYYGNLFFTKFSTGVVENGEDQGIANARRIWAHGLREFDADTIKVALRNCQTRHAEFPPSLPQFVSLCAAAKPREVYRIPNAIGMSDKLRSQHARQARAIIEKHEARAERRRSGFVPLPVSLDGLKQAIASAVGEAGGNEAAELLRLDHMFTQGAH
;
A
#
# COMPACT_ATOMS: atom_id res chain seq x y z
N MET A 1 4.46 -36.71 -13.41
CA MET A 1 5.91 -36.56 -13.16
C MET A 1 6.16 -35.11 -12.74
N PHE A 2 6.14 -34.84 -11.43
CA PHE A 2 6.27 -33.48 -10.89
C PHE A 2 7.75 -33.17 -10.63
N LYS A 3 8.26 -32.08 -11.22
CA LYS A 3 9.61 -31.59 -10.93
C LYS A 3 9.57 -30.83 -9.59
N PRO A 4 10.42 -31.17 -8.61
CA PRO A 4 10.49 -30.42 -7.37
C PRO A 4 11.11 -29.04 -7.63
N ILE A 5 10.47 -27.99 -7.12
CA ILE A 5 11.02 -26.65 -7.08
C ILE A 5 12.09 -26.67 -5.99
N LEU A 6 13.37 -26.67 -6.38
CA LEU A 6 14.48 -26.44 -5.47
C LEU A 6 14.47 -24.97 -5.08
N VAL A 7 13.80 -24.64 -3.97
CA VAL A 7 13.94 -23.33 -3.33
C VAL A 7 15.29 -23.33 -2.62
N SER A 8 16.30 -22.76 -3.26
CA SER A 8 17.61 -22.57 -2.65
C SER A 8 17.51 -21.60 -1.48
N GLU A 9 17.81 -22.07 -0.26
CA GLU A 9 17.88 -21.27 0.99
C GLU A 9 18.73 -20.00 0.86
N ASN A 10 19.66 -19.97 -0.11
CA ASN A 10 20.55 -18.85 -0.36
C ASN A 10 19.91 -17.62 -1.03
N GLN A 11 18.64 -17.66 -1.47
CA GLN A 11 18.00 -16.49 -2.10
C GLN A 11 17.43 -15.45 -1.11
N PHE A 12 17.34 -15.76 0.18
CA PHE A 12 16.73 -14.86 1.17
C PHE A 12 17.71 -14.14 2.11
N ARG A 13 19.01 -14.43 2.04
CA ARG A 13 20.02 -13.57 2.66
C ARG A 13 20.35 -12.44 1.70
N GLN A 14 19.52 -11.39 1.71
CA GLN A 14 20.04 -10.07 1.38
C GLN A 14 21.19 -9.81 2.36
N GLU A 15 22.43 -9.81 1.89
CA GLU A 15 23.56 -9.27 2.62
C GLU A 15 23.19 -7.80 2.90
N GLN A 16 22.71 -7.52 4.11
CA GLN A 16 22.52 -6.17 4.58
C GLN A 16 23.87 -5.46 4.37
N PRO A 17 23.89 -4.28 3.70
CA PRO A 17 25.14 -3.57 3.50
C PRO A 17 25.71 -3.27 4.88
N VAL A 18 26.80 -3.98 5.21
CA VAL A 18 27.56 -3.74 6.44
C VAL A 18 27.98 -2.29 6.37
N ILE A 19 27.54 -1.50 7.35
CA ILE A 19 27.81 -0.08 7.41
C ILE A 19 29.32 0.13 7.32
N ALA A 20 29.74 0.82 6.26
CA ALA A 20 31.15 1.12 6.05
C ALA A 20 31.58 2.20 7.03
N GLU A 21 32.87 2.26 7.37
CA GLU A 21 33.43 3.31 8.24
C GLU A 21 33.09 4.73 7.74
N GLY A 22 32.89 4.89 6.43
CA GLY A 22 32.43 6.13 5.80
C GLY A 22 31.05 6.62 6.26
N ASP A 23 30.13 5.71 6.60
CA ASP A 23 28.78 6.05 7.06
C ASP A 23 28.80 6.54 8.51
N VAL A 24 29.69 5.98 9.35
CA VAL A 24 29.88 6.44 10.74
C VAL A 24 30.49 7.83 10.79
N LYS A 25 31.36 8.18 9.82
CA LYS A 25 31.86 9.54 9.68
C LYS A 25 30.70 10.53 9.48
N ASN A 26 29.66 10.15 8.75
CA ASN A 26 28.46 10.99 8.58
C ASN A 26 27.65 11.08 9.87
N VAL A 27 27.51 9.99 10.62
CA VAL A 27 26.89 10.00 11.97
C VAL A 27 27.59 11.01 12.88
N PHE A 28 28.93 10.97 12.95
CA PHE A 28 29.72 11.89 13.77
C PHE A 28 29.57 13.36 13.31
N LYS A 29 29.53 13.61 12.00
CA LYS A 29 29.26 14.96 11.47
C LYS A 29 27.87 15.47 11.87
N VAL A 30 26.84 14.63 11.80
CA VAL A 30 25.47 15.03 12.17
C VAL A 30 25.38 15.30 13.68
N LEU A 31 25.96 14.42 14.51
CA LEU A 31 25.98 14.61 15.96
C LEU A 31 26.79 15.87 16.36
N HIS A 32 27.90 16.14 15.69
CA HIS A 32 28.62 17.41 15.88
C HIS A 32 27.78 18.62 15.45
N GLY A 33 26.98 18.50 14.38
CA GLY A 33 26.03 19.54 13.99
C GLY A 33 24.95 19.83 15.04
N TYR A 34 24.50 18.82 15.78
CA TYR A 34 23.48 18.98 16.83
C TYR A 34 24.03 19.49 18.16
N TYR A 35 25.19 18.99 18.57
CA TYR A 35 25.72 19.21 19.93
C TYR A 35 26.98 20.08 19.95
N GLY A 36 27.51 20.47 18.79
CA GLY A 36 28.76 21.18 18.66
C GLY A 36 29.94 20.40 19.23
N ASN A 37 30.92 21.15 19.77
CA ASN A 37 32.15 20.57 20.31
C ASN A 37 31.91 19.65 21.52
N LEU A 38 30.77 19.76 22.21
CA LEU A 38 30.43 18.89 23.34
C LEU A 38 30.49 17.41 22.97
N PHE A 39 30.10 17.06 21.75
CA PHE A 39 30.18 15.68 21.26
C PHE A 39 31.63 15.21 21.08
N PHE A 40 32.49 16.01 20.43
CA PHE A 40 33.87 15.61 20.18
C PHE A 40 34.74 15.63 21.43
N THR A 41 34.53 16.57 22.36
CA THR A 41 35.30 16.62 23.62
C THR A 41 35.19 15.32 24.42
N LYS A 42 34.09 14.56 24.28
CA LYS A 42 33.91 13.25 24.93
C LYS A 42 34.88 12.17 24.45
N PHE A 43 35.35 12.28 23.21
CA PHE A 43 36.22 11.30 22.57
C PHE A 43 37.63 11.84 22.28
N SER A 44 37.80 13.16 22.37
CA SER A 44 39.07 13.84 22.14
C SER A 44 40.11 13.41 23.17
N THR A 45 41.30 13.05 22.68
CA THR A 45 42.44 12.68 23.52
C THR A 45 43.56 13.71 23.47
N GLY A 46 43.52 14.63 22.50
CA GLY A 46 44.57 15.61 22.22
C GLY A 46 45.76 15.03 21.46
N VAL A 47 45.79 13.71 21.23
CA VAL A 47 46.85 13.03 20.48
C VAL A 47 46.45 12.98 19.01
N VAL A 48 47.09 13.83 18.20
CA VAL A 48 46.82 13.93 16.77
C VAL A 48 47.87 13.17 15.98
N GLU A 49 47.44 12.24 15.14
CA GLU A 49 48.30 11.55 14.17
C GLU A 49 47.61 11.59 12.80
N ASN A 50 48.39 11.87 11.75
CA ASN A 50 47.87 12.08 10.39
C ASN A 50 46.77 13.16 10.28
N GLY A 51 46.83 14.18 11.14
CA GLY A 51 45.88 15.29 11.14
C GLY A 51 44.53 14.96 11.79
N GLU A 52 44.40 13.82 12.48
CA GLU A 52 43.19 13.43 13.17
C GLU A 52 43.46 13.02 14.64
N ASP A 53 42.55 13.37 15.54
CA ASP A 53 42.60 12.93 16.93
C ASP A 53 42.37 11.41 17.02
N GLN A 54 43.32 10.71 17.63
CA GLN A 54 43.30 9.25 17.75
C GLN A 54 42.12 8.73 18.55
N GLY A 55 41.67 9.47 19.57
CA GLY A 55 40.48 9.14 20.35
C GLY A 55 39.21 9.20 19.50
N ILE A 56 39.08 10.21 18.64
CA ILE A 56 37.97 10.33 17.69
C ILE A 56 38.03 9.20 16.64
N ALA A 57 39.20 8.90 16.09
CA ALA A 57 39.38 7.82 15.13
C ALA A 57 39.00 6.45 15.74
N ASN A 58 39.46 6.16 16.96
CA ASN A 58 39.12 4.94 17.69
C ASN A 58 37.63 4.86 18.04
N ALA A 59 37.03 5.98 18.47
CA ALA A 59 35.60 6.04 18.74
C ALA A 59 34.79 5.69 17.49
N ARG A 60 35.15 6.20 16.31
CA ARG A 60 34.44 5.84 15.07
C ARG A 60 34.54 4.36 14.73
N ARG A 61 35.70 3.72 14.92
CA ARG A 61 35.85 2.27 14.70
C ARG A 61 34.93 1.46 15.62
N ILE A 62 34.85 1.85 16.90
CA ILE A 62 33.98 1.21 17.89
C ILE A 62 32.50 1.43 17.52
N TRP A 63 32.13 2.65 17.11
CA TRP A 63 30.78 2.95 16.63
C TRP A 63 30.42 2.17 15.36
N ALA A 64 31.35 1.99 14.43
CA ALA A 64 31.15 1.16 13.24
C ALA A 64 30.83 -0.28 13.62
N HIS A 65 31.57 -0.85 14.58
CA HIS A 65 31.27 -2.18 15.09
C HIS A 65 29.88 -2.25 15.76
N GLY A 66 29.53 -1.25 16.57
CA GLY A 66 28.24 -1.21 17.27
C GLY A 66 27.03 -0.96 16.36
N LEU A 67 27.24 -0.35 15.18
CA LEU A 67 26.18 0.01 14.26
C LEU A 67 26.03 -0.95 13.07
N ARG A 68 26.90 -1.95 12.95
CA ARG A 68 26.95 -2.89 11.82
C ARG A 68 25.64 -3.66 11.58
N GLU A 69 24.78 -3.77 12.59
CA GLU A 69 23.53 -4.54 12.57
C GLU A 69 22.30 -3.73 12.12
N PHE A 70 22.47 -2.42 11.90
CA PHE A 70 21.40 -1.53 11.49
C PHE A 70 21.58 -1.12 10.03
N ASP A 71 20.48 -0.84 9.35
CA ASP A 71 20.49 -0.24 8.03
C ASP A 71 20.63 1.29 8.12
N ALA A 72 21.06 1.90 7.01
CA ALA A 72 21.28 3.34 6.94
C ALA A 72 20.01 4.17 7.21
N ASP A 73 18.82 3.65 6.90
CA ASP A 73 17.57 4.37 7.13
C ASP A 73 17.17 4.34 8.61
N THR A 74 17.34 3.20 9.28
CA THR A 74 17.19 3.09 10.74
C THR A 74 18.12 4.09 11.46
N ILE A 75 19.37 4.24 11.02
CA ILE A 75 20.30 5.22 11.60
C ILE A 75 19.85 6.66 11.37
N LYS A 76 19.38 7.01 10.16
CA LYS A 76 18.84 8.36 9.90
C LYS A 76 17.66 8.68 10.80
N VAL A 77 16.78 7.70 11.05
CA VAL A 77 15.64 7.86 11.97
C VAL A 77 16.15 8.03 13.40
N ALA A 78 17.11 7.21 13.84
CA ALA A 78 17.73 7.34 15.17
C ALA A 78 18.40 8.71 15.38
N LEU A 79 19.10 9.24 14.37
CA LEU A 79 19.69 10.58 14.41
C LEU A 79 18.64 11.67 14.59
N ARG A 80 17.52 11.62 13.85
CA ARG A 80 16.42 12.56 14.03
C ARG A 80 15.84 12.48 15.45
N ASN A 81 15.72 11.26 15.99
CA ASN A 81 15.23 11.04 17.35
C ASN A 81 16.18 11.56 18.44
N CYS A 82 17.47 11.81 18.14
CA CYS A 82 18.40 12.38 19.10
C CYS A 82 17.98 13.81 19.51
N GLN A 83 17.45 14.61 18.58
CA GLN A 83 17.02 15.98 18.88
C GLN A 83 15.87 16.05 19.89
N THR A 84 15.01 15.02 19.93
CA THR A 84 13.86 14.96 20.85
C THR A 84 14.16 14.18 22.13
N ARG A 85 14.91 13.08 22.04
CA ARG A 85 15.20 12.19 23.18
C ARG A 85 16.47 12.56 23.95
N HIS A 86 17.36 13.31 23.32
CA HIS A 86 18.66 13.72 23.84
C HIS A 86 18.89 15.19 23.50
N ALA A 87 17.97 16.08 23.87
CA ALA A 87 18.04 17.50 23.52
C ALA A 87 19.26 18.22 24.15
N GLU A 88 19.58 17.89 25.40
CA GLU A 88 20.60 18.59 26.18
C GLU A 88 22.01 18.03 25.99
N PHE A 89 22.15 16.71 25.85
CA PHE A 89 23.45 16.05 25.85
C PHE A 89 23.56 15.02 24.72
N PRO A 90 24.73 14.91 24.06
CA PRO A 90 24.94 13.92 23.02
C PRO A 90 24.83 12.48 23.55
N PRO A 91 24.21 11.56 22.79
CA PRO A 91 24.08 10.18 23.21
C PRO A 91 25.45 9.48 23.26
N SER A 92 25.62 8.53 24.18
CA SER A 92 26.68 7.53 24.12
C SER A 92 26.39 6.47 23.07
N LEU A 93 27.39 5.65 22.69
CA LEU A 93 27.17 4.55 21.75
C LEU A 93 26.04 3.60 22.19
N PRO A 94 25.99 3.09 23.45
CA PRO A 94 24.88 2.24 23.88
C PRO A 94 23.50 2.91 23.81
N GLN A 95 23.43 4.21 24.14
CA GLN A 95 22.19 4.97 24.00
C GLN A 95 21.78 5.09 22.53
N PHE A 96 22.74 5.38 21.65
CA PHE A 96 22.48 5.50 20.21
C PHE A 96 22.08 4.16 19.57
N VAL A 97 22.70 3.05 19.98
CA VAL A 97 22.28 1.69 19.60
C VAL A 97 20.85 1.41 20.06
N SER A 98 20.48 1.85 21.27
CA SER A 98 19.10 1.69 21.78
C SER A 98 18.09 2.51 20.96
N LEU A 99 18.47 3.71 20.50
CA LEU A 99 17.67 4.51 19.58
C LEU A 99 17.52 3.82 18.22
N CYS A 100 18.59 3.22 17.69
CA CYS A 100 18.55 2.46 16.44
C CYS A 100 17.62 1.24 16.58
N ALA A 101 17.75 0.47 17.66
CA ALA A 101 16.87 -0.67 17.94
C ALA A 101 15.40 -0.24 18.05
N ALA A 102 15.11 0.91 18.67
CA ALA A 102 13.76 1.46 18.77
C ALA A 102 13.23 2.00 17.43
N ALA A 103 14.12 2.45 16.54
CA ALA A 103 13.78 2.95 15.20
C ALA A 103 13.59 1.83 14.17
N LYS A 104 14.10 0.62 14.45
CA LYS A 104 13.98 -0.52 13.55
C LYS A 104 12.50 -0.78 13.24
N PRO A 105 12.12 -0.88 11.95
CA PRO A 105 10.74 -1.19 11.58
C PRO A 105 10.30 -2.46 12.29
N ARG A 106 9.22 -2.37 13.07
CA ARG A 106 8.61 -3.58 13.63
C ARG A 106 8.15 -4.44 12.46
N GLU A 107 8.56 -5.70 12.44
CA GLU A 107 7.93 -6.70 11.60
C GLU A 107 6.48 -6.84 12.08
N VAL A 108 5.60 -6.02 11.49
CA VAL A 108 4.17 -6.19 11.69
C VAL A 108 3.88 -7.55 11.10
N TYR A 109 3.44 -8.48 11.95
CA TYR A 109 2.93 -9.78 11.51
C TYR A 109 1.94 -9.52 10.38
N ARG A 110 2.39 -9.73 9.15
CA ARG A 110 1.52 -9.75 7.99
C ARG A 110 0.82 -11.07 8.13
N ILE A 111 -0.46 -11.01 8.51
CA ILE A 111 -1.36 -12.15 8.28
C ILE A 111 -1.14 -12.50 6.81
N PRO A 112 -0.52 -13.65 6.48
CA PRO A 112 -0.46 -14.07 5.09
C PRO A 112 -1.91 -14.06 4.66
N ASN A 113 -2.25 -13.34 3.58
CA ASN A 113 -3.61 -13.30 3.06
C ASN A 113 -4.12 -14.75 3.05
N ALA A 114 -4.91 -15.14 4.05
CA ALA A 114 -5.14 -16.56 4.37
C ALA A 114 -5.99 -17.24 3.28
N ILE A 115 -6.45 -16.42 2.33
CA ILE A 115 -7.08 -16.83 1.10
C ILE A 115 -6.23 -16.20 -0.01
N GLY A 116 -5.26 -16.95 -0.50
CA GLY A 116 -4.56 -16.62 -1.74
C GLY A 116 -5.55 -16.67 -2.90
N MET A 117 -6.35 -15.62 -3.08
CA MET A 117 -7.08 -15.45 -4.33
C MET A 117 -6.03 -15.31 -5.43
N SER A 118 -5.96 -16.32 -6.31
CA SER A 118 -5.08 -16.31 -7.48
C SER A 118 -5.28 -15.02 -8.27
N ASP A 119 -4.24 -14.52 -8.93
CA ASP A 119 -4.34 -13.29 -9.74
C ASP A 119 -5.45 -13.37 -10.78
N LYS A 120 -5.76 -14.58 -11.26
CA LYS A 120 -6.91 -14.86 -12.13
C LYS A 120 -8.25 -14.55 -11.44
N LEU A 121 -8.41 -14.93 -10.18
CA LEU A 121 -9.62 -14.68 -9.41
C LEU A 121 -9.80 -13.19 -9.09
N ARG A 122 -8.70 -12.47 -8.82
CA ARG A 122 -8.71 -11.00 -8.68
C ARG A 122 -9.16 -10.32 -9.97
N SER A 123 -8.63 -10.74 -11.13
CA SER A 123 -9.04 -10.23 -12.44
C SER A 123 -10.51 -10.52 -12.73
N GLN A 124 -11.00 -11.70 -12.37
CA GLN A 124 -12.39 -12.10 -12.55
C GLN A 124 -13.34 -11.27 -11.69
N HIS A 125 -13.02 -11.05 -10.41
CA HIS A 125 -13.84 -10.20 -9.54
C HIS A 125 -13.82 -8.74 -9.97
N ALA A 126 -12.67 -8.22 -10.43
CA ALA A 126 -12.59 -6.87 -10.97
C ALA A 126 -13.46 -6.70 -12.23
N ARG A 127 -13.50 -7.72 -13.12
CA ARG A 127 -14.40 -7.75 -14.28
C ARG A 127 -15.86 -7.82 -13.86
N GLN A 128 -16.20 -8.67 -12.88
CA GLN A 128 -17.56 -8.78 -12.36
C GLN A 128 -18.03 -7.48 -11.72
N ALA A 129 -17.19 -6.81 -10.93
CA ALA A 129 -17.52 -5.53 -10.32
C ALA A 129 -17.80 -4.44 -11.37
N ARG A 130 -16.97 -4.36 -12.43
CA ARG A 130 -17.20 -3.44 -13.55
C ARG A 130 -18.51 -3.73 -14.27
N ALA A 131 -18.80 -5.00 -14.56
CA ALA A 131 -20.04 -5.39 -15.21
C ALA A 131 -21.29 -5.09 -14.35
N ILE A 132 -21.18 -5.19 -13.02
CA ILE A 132 -22.25 -4.82 -12.11
C ILE A 132 -22.46 -3.30 -12.14
N ILE A 133 -21.38 -2.51 -12.03
CA ILE A 133 -21.46 -1.04 -12.09
C ILE A 133 -22.09 -0.60 -13.42
N GLU A 134 -21.64 -1.14 -14.55
CA GLU A 134 -22.18 -0.83 -15.88
C GLU A 134 -23.69 -1.15 -15.97
N LYS A 135 -24.13 -2.30 -15.45
CA LYS A 135 -25.57 -2.64 -15.38
C LYS A 135 -26.36 -1.66 -14.52
N HIS A 136 -25.79 -1.25 -13.38
CA HIS A 136 -26.43 -0.28 -12.50
C HIS A 136 -26.49 1.11 -13.12
N GLU A 137 -25.45 1.54 -13.82
CA GLU A 137 -25.40 2.80 -14.57
C GLU A 137 -26.43 2.80 -15.69
N ALA A 138 -26.49 1.75 -16.52
CA ALA A 138 -27.50 1.61 -17.57
C ALA A 138 -28.92 1.62 -17.01
N ARG A 139 -29.17 0.98 -15.85
CA ARG A 139 -30.48 1.03 -15.18
C ARG A 139 -30.79 2.43 -14.64
N ALA A 140 -29.79 3.12 -14.09
CA ALA A 140 -29.94 4.49 -13.59
C ALA A 140 -30.17 5.50 -14.73
N GLU A 141 -29.54 5.29 -15.88
CA GLU A 141 -29.72 6.09 -17.08
C GLU A 141 -31.10 5.86 -17.71
N ARG A 142 -31.59 4.62 -17.78
CA ARG A 142 -32.98 4.34 -18.18
C ARG A 142 -34.00 5.01 -17.27
N ARG A 143 -33.77 4.99 -15.95
CA ARG A 143 -34.64 5.68 -14.99
C ARG A 143 -34.62 7.20 -15.15
N ARG A 144 -33.47 7.78 -15.52
CA ARG A 144 -33.33 9.23 -15.73
C ARG A 144 -33.88 9.71 -17.07
N SER A 145 -33.59 8.98 -18.15
CA SER A 145 -34.00 9.33 -19.51
C SER A 145 -35.43 8.94 -19.84
N GLY A 146 -36.02 7.99 -19.09
CA GLY A 146 -37.33 7.39 -19.42
C GLY A 146 -37.30 6.53 -20.69
N PHE A 147 -36.17 6.44 -21.38
CA PHE A 147 -36.05 5.75 -22.65
C PHE A 147 -35.91 4.24 -22.45
N VAL A 148 -36.88 3.49 -22.98
CA VAL A 148 -36.83 2.02 -23.06
C VAL A 148 -36.57 1.64 -24.52
N PRO A 149 -35.45 0.97 -24.84
CA PRO A 149 -35.23 0.49 -26.20
C PRO A 149 -36.24 -0.62 -26.50
N LEU A 150 -37.08 -0.40 -27.51
CA LEU A 150 -38.10 -1.36 -27.96
C LEU A 150 -37.70 -1.98 -29.29
N PRO A 151 -38.02 -3.27 -29.53
CA PRO A 151 -37.71 -3.93 -30.79
C PRO A 151 -38.50 -3.27 -31.94
N VAL A 152 -37.88 -3.11 -33.11
CA VAL A 152 -38.54 -2.54 -34.31
C VAL A 152 -39.43 -3.59 -34.97
N SER A 153 -40.50 -3.96 -34.27
CA SER A 153 -41.48 -4.97 -34.66
C SER A 153 -42.85 -4.58 -34.10
N LEU A 154 -43.91 -5.25 -34.57
CA LEU A 154 -45.27 -5.03 -34.05
C LEU A 154 -45.33 -5.23 -32.53
N ASP A 155 -44.57 -6.18 -31.99
CA ASP A 155 -44.50 -6.45 -30.55
C ASP A 155 -43.89 -5.27 -29.78
N GLY A 156 -42.90 -4.57 -30.36
CA GLY A 156 -42.35 -3.36 -29.77
C GLY A 156 -43.34 -2.21 -29.75
N LEU A 157 -44.18 -2.08 -30.79
CA LEU A 157 -45.26 -1.09 -30.82
C LEU A 157 -46.31 -1.39 -29.74
N LYS A 158 -46.73 -2.65 -29.60
CA LYS A 158 -47.66 -3.08 -28.53
C LYS A 158 -47.10 -2.73 -27.14
N GLN A 159 -45.81 -2.96 -26.91
CA GLN A 159 -45.14 -2.67 -25.64
C GLN A 159 -44.97 -1.16 -25.36
N ALA A 160 -44.78 -0.34 -26.40
CA ALA A 160 -44.78 1.13 -26.28
C ALA A 160 -46.14 1.64 -25.81
N ILE A 161 -47.21 1.16 -26.44
CA ILE A 161 -48.59 1.54 -26.11
C ILE A 161 -48.93 1.11 -24.67
N ALA A 162 -48.61 -0.13 -24.30
CA ALA A 162 -48.85 -0.62 -22.94
C ALA A 162 -48.13 0.20 -21.86
N SER A 163 -46.89 0.62 -22.11
CA SER A 163 -46.11 1.46 -21.19
C SER A 163 -46.72 2.86 -21.05
N ALA A 164 -47.07 3.51 -22.17
CA ALA A 164 -47.67 4.84 -22.17
C ALA A 164 -49.04 4.88 -21.47
N VAL A 165 -49.84 3.81 -21.64
CA VAL A 165 -51.14 3.65 -20.97
C VAL A 165 -50.97 3.40 -19.47
N GLY A 166 -49.99 2.57 -19.08
CA GLY A 166 -49.67 2.32 -17.67
C GLY A 166 -49.21 3.58 -16.92
N GLU A 167 -48.45 4.46 -17.57
CA GLU A 167 -48.04 5.76 -16.99
C GLU A 167 -49.20 6.75 -16.87
N ALA A 168 -50.20 6.67 -17.76
CA ALA A 168 -51.42 7.47 -17.69
C ALA A 168 -52.40 7.02 -16.59
N GLY A 169 -52.06 5.98 -15.83
CA GLY A 169 -52.81 5.51 -14.65
C GLY A 169 -54.06 4.69 -14.98
N GLY A 170 -54.23 4.27 -16.24
CA GLY A 170 -55.38 3.49 -16.68
C GLY A 170 -55.06 1.99 -16.81
N ASN A 171 -56.08 1.15 -16.69
CA ASN A 171 -55.95 -0.32 -16.76
C ASN A 171 -56.08 -0.87 -18.19
N GLU A 172 -56.14 0.00 -19.19
CA GLU A 172 -56.57 -0.35 -20.54
C GLU A 172 -55.54 -1.22 -21.26
N ALA A 173 -54.28 -1.20 -20.83
CA ALA A 173 -53.26 -2.15 -21.31
C ALA A 173 -53.60 -3.60 -20.92
N ALA A 174 -54.15 -3.82 -19.73
CA ALA A 174 -54.63 -5.13 -19.31
C ALA A 174 -55.90 -5.53 -20.07
N GLU A 175 -56.79 -4.58 -20.36
CA GLU A 175 -58.01 -4.83 -21.15
C GLU A 175 -57.68 -5.10 -22.63
N LEU A 176 -56.72 -4.40 -23.23
CA LEU A 176 -56.25 -4.68 -24.59
C LEU A 176 -55.57 -6.04 -24.70
N LEU A 177 -54.78 -6.44 -23.69
CA LEU A 177 -54.22 -7.80 -23.62
C LEU A 177 -55.31 -8.87 -23.44
N ARG A 178 -56.34 -8.58 -22.63
CA ARG A 178 -57.52 -9.43 -22.47
C ARG A 178 -58.27 -9.59 -23.80
N LEU A 179 -58.47 -8.49 -24.53
CA LEU A 179 -59.13 -8.49 -25.83
C LEU A 179 -58.28 -9.18 -26.91
N ASP A 180 -56.96 -8.97 -26.94
CA ASP A 180 -56.04 -9.64 -27.88
C ASP A 180 -56.07 -11.16 -27.66
N HIS A 181 -56.05 -11.62 -26.40
CA HIS A 181 -56.24 -13.04 -26.07
C HIS A 181 -57.61 -13.57 -26.50
N MET A 182 -58.67 -12.77 -26.34
CA MET A 182 -60.03 -13.14 -26.74
C MET A 182 -60.16 -13.28 -28.27
N PHE A 183 -59.53 -12.39 -29.04
CA PHE A 183 -59.60 -12.42 -30.51
C PHE A 183 -58.60 -13.37 -31.17
N THR A 184 -57.47 -13.68 -30.54
CA THR A 184 -56.54 -14.72 -31.03
C THR A 184 -57.02 -16.14 -30.75
N GLN A 185 -57.82 -16.36 -29.69
CA GLN A 185 -58.44 -17.66 -29.42
C GLN A 185 -59.74 -17.92 -30.20
N GLY A 186 -60.31 -16.88 -30.83
CA GLY A 186 -61.53 -16.98 -31.64
C GLY A 186 -61.32 -17.23 -33.13
N ALA A 187 -60.06 -17.39 -33.59
CA ALA A 187 -59.72 -17.63 -34.99
C ALA A 187 -59.31 -19.10 -35.21
N HIS A 188 -60.28 -20.02 -35.08
CA HIS A 188 -60.26 -21.36 -35.65
C HIS A 188 -61.64 -21.71 -36.20
#